data_AF-A0A532DQL7-F1
#
_entry.id   AF-A0A532DQL7-F1
#
_cell.length_a   1.000
_cell.length_b   1.000
_cell.length_c   1.000
_cell.angle_alpha   90.00
_cell.angle_beta   90.00
_cell.angle_gamma   90.00
#
_symmetry.space_group_name_H-M   'P 1'
#
loop_
_entity.id
_entity.type
_entity.pdbx_description
1 polymer ?
#
loop_
_entity_poly.entity_id
_entity_poly.type
_entity_poly.pdbx_seq_one_letter_code
_entity_poly.pdbx_strand_id
1 'polypeptide(L)'
;MRTSTCTVLALTACLVTLPAWSALAEDNRSDSTTSLTGTFRFSIIKTCTDSTIGSTTHFYVDGTIVYDGHGSAQLTQEGTLILPGPTSALFKETAELTYTVKPNGSFSQEGTFRAIDRSYTLTGAKMNGHIDPHGSVLIFSAAIPSEKETLTMPGGDSSEYLCGASGTAVRIR
;
A
#
# COMPACT_ATOMS: atom_id res chain seq x y z
N MET A 1 -51.51 -50.62 21.33
CA MET A 1 -50.59 -51.76 21.52
C MET A 1 -49.60 -51.82 20.35
N ARG A 2 -48.45 -51.16 20.49
CA ARG A 2 -47.15 -51.49 19.86
C ARG A 2 -46.09 -50.63 20.56
N THR A 3 -45.30 -51.33 21.35
CA THR A 3 -43.97 -51.06 21.94
C THR A 3 -43.07 -50.20 21.03
N SER A 4 -42.45 -49.09 21.47
CA SER A 4 -41.17 -48.95 22.22
C SER A 4 -40.12 -49.99 21.79
N THR A 5 -38.88 -49.69 21.36
CA THR A 5 -37.83 -48.79 21.90
C THR A 5 -36.62 -48.82 20.96
N CYS A 6 -35.80 -47.74 20.93
CA CYS A 6 -34.32 -47.69 20.81
C CYS A 6 -33.62 -48.43 19.64
N THR A 7 -32.57 -47.95 18.95
CA THR A 7 -31.37 -47.21 19.41
C THR A 7 -30.49 -46.89 18.18
N VAL A 8 -29.98 -45.65 18.11
CA VAL A 8 -28.57 -45.26 17.86
C VAL A 8 -27.84 -45.72 16.58
N LEU A 9 -27.57 -44.74 15.71
CA LEU A 9 -26.30 -44.52 14.99
C LEU A 9 -26.38 -43.07 14.44
N ALA A 10 -26.19 -42.04 15.27
CA ALA A 10 -24.89 -41.49 15.64
C ALA A 10 -23.95 -41.27 14.42
N LEU A 11 -24.39 -40.46 13.46
CA LEU A 11 -23.49 -39.76 12.54
C LEU A 11 -23.07 -38.42 13.17
N THR A 12 -22.33 -38.56 14.27
CA THR A 12 -21.51 -37.52 14.88
C THR A 12 -20.05 -37.82 14.53
N ALA A 13 -19.49 -37.09 13.57
CA ALA A 13 -18.07 -36.72 13.52
C ALA A 13 -17.82 -35.84 12.28
N CYS A 14 -17.11 -34.75 12.48
CA CYS A 14 -16.63 -33.78 11.47
C CYS A 14 -17.60 -32.67 11.03
N LEU A 15 -18.39 -32.11 11.95
CA LEU A 15 -18.36 -30.64 12.06
C LEU A 15 -17.23 -30.32 13.03
N VAL A 16 -16.06 -30.01 12.48
CA VAL A 16 -15.08 -29.23 13.23
C VAL A 16 -15.78 -27.91 13.53
N THR A 17 -16.30 -27.79 14.75
CA THR A 17 -16.53 -26.50 15.38
C THR A 17 -15.16 -25.85 15.43
N LEU A 18 -14.81 -25.12 14.36
CA LEU A 18 -13.89 -24.01 14.49
C LEU A 18 -14.42 -23.23 15.68
N PRO A 19 -13.63 -22.95 16.71
CA PRO A 19 -14.04 -21.95 17.67
C PRO A 19 -14.31 -20.70 16.82
N ALA A 20 -15.58 -20.39 16.64
CA ALA A 20 -16.01 -19.03 16.44
C ALA A 20 -15.63 -18.34 17.75
N TRP A 21 -14.34 -18.03 17.88
CA TRP A 21 -13.98 -16.80 18.53
C TRP A 21 -14.72 -15.75 17.71
N SER A 22 -15.89 -15.37 18.23
CA SER A 22 -16.29 -13.99 18.24
C SER A 22 -15.06 -13.22 18.71
N ALA A 23 -14.16 -12.91 17.78
CA ALA A 23 -13.27 -11.80 17.94
C ALA A 23 -14.23 -10.63 18.01
N LEU A 24 -14.60 -10.31 19.25
CA LEU A 24 -15.14 -9.02 19.63
C LEU A 24 -14.40 -8.03 18.75
N ALA A 25 -15.15 -7.36 17.88
CA ALA A 25 -14.71 -6.12 17.29
C ALA A 25 -14.59 -5.16 18.48
N GLU A 26 -13.49 -5.32 19.22
CA GLU A 26 -13.08 -4.34 20.17
C GLU A 26 -12.55 -3.21 19.31
N ASP A 27 -13.45 -2.24 19.15
CA ASP A 27 -13.22 -0.90 18.67
C ASP A 27 -12.28 -0.18 19.66
N ASN A 28 -11.11 -0.78 19.93
CA ASN A 28 -10.05 -0.21 20.72
C ASN A 28 -9.31 0.78 19.83
N ARG A 29 -9.92 1.94 19.77
CA ARG A 29 -9.37 3.23 19.39
C ARG A 29 -8.20 3.59 20.31
N SER A 30 -7.05 2.93 20.17
CA SER A 30 -5.75 3.50 20.54
C SER A 30 -4.60 2.70 19.90
N ASP A 31 -3.86 3.38 19.02
CA ASP A 31 -2.47 3.07 18.60
C ASP A 31 -2.22 1.94 17.58
N SER A 32 -3.02 1.83 16.52
CA SER A 32 -2.60 1.04 15.33
C SER A 32 -1.46 1.72 14.54
N THR A 33 -1.34 3.05 14.62
CA THR A 33 -0.37 3.84 13.84
C THR A 33 1.05 3.81 14.40
N THR A 34 1.22 3.56 15.70
CA THR A 34 2.53 3.43 16.36
C THR A 34 3.31 2.21 15.87
N SER A 35 2.60 1.20 15.36
CA SER A 35 3.22 0.02 14.71
C SER A 35 4.11 0.40 13.53
N LEU A 36 3.90 1.57 12.90
CA LEU A 36 4.71 2.07 11.80
C LEU A 36 5.80 3.06 12.24
N THR A 37 5.81 3.59 13.46
CA THR A 37 6.75 4.66 13.86
C THR A 37 8.20 4.27 13.58
N GLY A 38 8.92 5.01 12.75
CA GLY A 38 10.33 4.76 12.45
C GLY A 38 10.67 4.92 10.97
N THR A 39 11.92 4.58 10.64
CA THR A 39 12.44 4.68 9.28
C THR A 39 12.43 3.33 8.59
N PHE A 40 11.98 3.32 7.33
CA PHE A 40 11.95 2.15 6.48
C PHE A 40 12.68 2.45 5.18
N ARG A 41 13.46 1.47 4.71
CA ARG A 41 14.00 1.48 3.36
C ARG A 41 13.11 0.64 2.47
N PHE A 42 12.74 1.16 1.31
CA PHE A 42 11.84 0.48 0.39
C PHE A 42 12.38 0.35 -1.03
N SER A 43 11.80 -0.59 -1.75
CA SER A 43 11.94 -0.78 -3.19
C SER A 43 10.57 -1.06 -3.79
N ILE A 44 10.20 -0.35 -4.85
CA ILE A 44 8.91 -0.42 -5.54
C ILE A 44 9.13 -0.51 -7.05
N ILE A 45 8.36 -1.38 -7.69
CA ILE A 45 8.16 -1.36 -9.13
C ILE A 45 6.79 -0.76 -9.39
N LYS A 46 6.74 0.26 -10.25
CA LYS A 46 5.51 0.94 -10.63
C LYS A 46 5.37 0.92 -12.15
N THR A 47 4.16 0.68 -12.63
CA THR A 47 3.80 0.68 -14.04
C THR A 47 2.65 1.65 -14.22
N CYS A 48 2.81 2.62 -15.10
CA CYS A 48 1.78 3.62 -15.37
C CYS A 48 1.43 3.63 -16.85
N THR A 49 0.14 3.78 -17.14
CA THR A 49 -0.36 4.01 -18.49
C THR A 49 -0.89 5.43 -18.58
N ASP A 50 -0.40 6.17 -19.57
CA ASP A 50 -0.93 7.49 -19.92
C ASP A 50 -2.39 7.35 -20.38
N SER A 51 -3.32 8.06 -19.72
CA SER A 51 -4.74 7.91 -20.00
C SER A 51 -5.16 8.47 -21.37
N THR A 52 -4.32 9.32 -21.98
CA THR A 52 -4.59 9.98 -23.26
C THR A 52 -3.96 9.25 -24.44
N ILE A 53 -2.71 8.83 -24.32
CA ILE A 53 -1.93 8.21 -25.41
C ILE A 53 -1.92 6.68 -25.30
N GLY A 54 -2.20 6.12 -24.10
CA GLY A 54 -2.15 4.68 -23.84
C GLY A 54 -0.73 4.11 -23.77
N SER A 55 0.30 4.98 -23.72
CA SER A 55 1.69 4.55 -23.57
C SER A 55 1.94 4.05 -22.16
N THR A 56 2.61 2.90 -22.03
CA THR A 56 2.98 2.31 -20.75
C THR A 56 4.44 2.57 -20.43
N THR A 57 4.70 2.95 -19.18
CA THR A 57 6.04 3.27 -18.67
C THR A 57 6.28 2.53 -17.37
N HIS A 58 7.51 2.04 -17.17
CA HIS A 58 7.91 1.33 -15.97
C HIS A 58 8.88 2.16 -15.14
N PHE A 59 8.73 2.07 -13.82
CA PHE A 59 9.50 2.81 -12.84
C PHE A 59 10.09 1.80 -11.85
N TYR A 60 11.39 1.93 -11.61
CA TYR A 60 12.10 1.23 -10.54
C TYR A 60 12.51 2.28 -9.53
N VAL A 61 12.02 2.14 -8.30
CA VAL A 61 12.09 3.19 -7.29
C VAL A 61 12.62 2.61 -6.00
N ASP A 62 13.64 3.25 -5.45
CA ASP A 62 14.17 2.95 -4.13
C ASP A 62 14.16 4.22 -3.28
N GLY A 63 13.95 4.05 -1.98
CA GLY A 63 13.89 5.21 -1.10
C GLY A 63 13.81 4.88 0.37
N THR A 64 13.56 5.94 1.13
CA THR A 64 13.33 5.88 2.57
C THR A 64 12.03 6.59 2.91
N ILE A 65 11.26 6.00 3.80
CA ILE A 65 10.06 6.59 4.38
C ILE A 65 10.20 6.63 5.91
N VAL A 66 9.86 7.76 6.50
CA VAL A 66 9.87 8.00 7.94
C VAL A 66 8.43 8.20 8.38
N TYR A 67 7.90 7.27 9.16
CA TYR A 67 6.56 7.35 9.74
C TYR A 67 6.64 7.93 11.16
N ASP A 68 5.76 8.88 11.48
CA ASP A 68 5.72 9.56 12.78
C ASP A 68 5.02 8.75 13.88
N GLY A 69 4.19 7.77 13.53
CA GLY A 69 3.32 7.05 14.49
C GLY A 69 1.95 7.67 14.71
N HIS A 70 1.67 8.79 14.07
CA HIS A 70 0.52 9.66 14.28
C HIS A 70 -0.26 9.93 12.99
N GLY A 71 0.05 9.22 11.91
CA GLY A 71 -0.69 9.29 10.64
C GLY A 71 -0.01 10.16 9.58
N SER A 72 1.23 10.60 9.78
CA SER A 72 2.02 11.32 8.78
C SER A 72 3.34 10.61 8.47
N ALA A 73 3.76 10.69 7.21
CA ALA A 73 5.06 10.18 6.81
C ALA A 73 5.76 11.11 5.84
N GLN A 74 7.09 11.14 5.92
CA GLN A 74 7.94 11.81 4.95
C GLN A 74 8.71 10.77 4.15
N LEU A 75 8.71 10.93 2.84
CA LEU A 75 9.36 10.03 1.92
C LEU A 75 10.40 10.79 1.10
N THR A 76 11.54 10.15 0.85
CA THR A 76 12.52 10.57 -0.15
C THR A 76 12.86 9.36 -1.00
N GLN A 77 12.85 9.54 -2.31
CA GLN A 77 13.10 8.44 -3.25
C GLN A 77 13.87 8.90 -4.47
N GLU A 78 14.52 7.93 -5.11
CA GLU A 78 15.09 8.07 -6.42
C GLU A 78 14.73 6.86 -7.27
N GLY A 79 14.73 7.05 -8.57
CA GLY A 79 14.32 5.98 -9.45
C GLY A 79 14.76 6.17 -10.88
N THR A 80 14.52 5.11 -11.64
CA THR A 80 14.73 5.09 -13.08
C THR A 80 13.40 4.87 -13.78
N LEU A 81 13.09 5.78 -14.70
CA LEU A 81 12.02 5.70 -15.67
C LEU A 81 12.52 4.93 -16.89
N ILE A 82 11.81 3.87 -17.29
CA ILE A 82 12.06 3.15 -18.55
C ILE A 82 10.90 3.45 -19.50
N LEU A 83 11.16 4.31 -20.48
CA LEU A 83 10.22 4.66 -21.53
C LEU A 83 10.20 3.58 -22.62
N PRO A 84 9.14 3.48 -23.44
CA PRO A 84 9.17 2.65 -24.64
C PRO A 84 10.37 3.01 -25.53
N GLY A 85 11.30 2.06 -25.70
CA GLY A 85 12.56 2.25 -26.43
C GLY A 85 13.81 2.15 -25.53
N PRO A 86 15.00 2.51 -26.03
CA PRO A 86 16.26 2.39 -25.28
C PRO A 86 16.51 3.56 -24.32
N THR A 87 15.50 4.38 -24.02
CA THR A 87 15.67 5.62 -23.27
C THR A 87 15.26 5.43 -21.81
N SER A 88 16.14 5.84 -20.90
CA SER A 88 15.86 5.90 -19.47
C SER A 88 16.08 7.30 -18.92
N ALA A 89 15.28 7.71 -17.93
CA ALA A 89 15.48 8.96 -17.20
C ALA A 89 15.62 8.68 -15.70
N LEU A 90 16.53 9.38 -15.04
CA LEU A 90 16.66 9.34 -13.58
C LEU A 90 15.84 10.47 -12.96
N PHE A 91 15.23 10.19 -11.81
CA PHE A 91 14.48 11.20 -11.07
C PHE A 91 14.72 11.05 -9.57
N LYS A 92 14.45 12.14 -8.84
CA LYS A 92 14.46 12.17 -7.38
C LYS A 92 13.26 12.95 -6.89
N GLU A 93 12.60 12.43 -5.87
CA GLU A 93 11.37 13.00 -5.32
C GLU A 93 11.40 13.02 -3.80
N THR A 94 10.66 13.99 -3.25
CA THR A 94 10.21 13.96 -1.87
C THR A 94 8.70 13.92 -1.84
N ALA A 95 8.12 13.35 -0.79
CA ALA A 95 6.69 13.37 -0.57
C ALA A 95 6.34 13.54 0.90
N GLU A 96 5.23 14.23 1.13
CA GLU A 96 4.52 14.26 2.39
C GLU A 96 3.27 13.40 2.22
N LEU A 97 3.12 12.42 3.11
CA LEU A 97 2.07 11.43 3.05
C LEU A 97 1.24 11.46 4.33
N THR A 98 -0.04 11.18 4.19
CA THR A 98 -0.91 10.79 5.31
C THR A 98 -1.21 9.30 5.22
N TYR A 99 -1.39 8.64 6.36
CA TYR A 99 -1.67 7.22 6.39
C TYR A 99 -2.65 6.82 7.49
N THR A 100 -3.32 5.69 7.27
CA THR A 100 -4.23 5.06 8.24
C THR A 100 -3.91 3.57 8.34
N VAL A 101 -3.90 3.04 9.56
CA VAL A 101 -3.64 1.61 9.83
C VAL A 101 -4.88 0.98 10.47
N LYS A 102 -5.32 -0.14 9.93
CA LYS A 102 -6.41 -0.94 10.48
C LYS A 102 -5.86 -1.98 11.47
N PRO A 103 -6.67 -2.45 12.43
CA PRO A 103 -6.23 -3.44 13.43
C PRO A 103 -5.70 -4.75 12.85
N ASN A 104 -6.11 -5.11 11.63
CA ASN A 104 -5.64 -6.30 10.93
C ASN A 104 -4.30 -6.11 10.21
N GLY A 105 -3.57 -5.02 10.47
CA GLY A 105 -2.28 -4.72 9.84
C GLY A 105 -2.38 -4.20 8.40
N SER A 106 -3.58 -4.06 7.82
CA SER A 106 -3.72 -3.36 6.54
C SER A 106 -3.59 -1.85 6.73
N PHE A 107 -2.98 -1.16 5.78
CA PHE A 107 -2.86 0.29 5.81
C PHE A 107 -3.07 0.89 4.42
N SER A 108 -3.38 2.19 4.41
CA SER A 108 -3.48 3.02 3.20
C SER A 108 -2.71 4.30 3.46
N GLN A 109 -1.97 4.76 2.47
CA GLN A 109 -1.25 6.03 2.49
C GLN A 109 -1.41 6.77 1.17
N GLU A 110 -1.50 8.09 1.23
CA GLU A 110 -1.66 8.97 0.08
C GLU A 110 -0.92 10.28 0.30
N GLY A 111 -0.60 10.98 -0.78
CA GLY A 111 0.03 12.28 -0.65
C GLY A 111 0.50 12.88 -1.96
N THR A 112 1.33 13.91 -1.83
CA THR A 112 1.86 14.68 -2.96
C THR A 112 3.36 14.48 -3.07
N PHE A 113 3.80 14.08 -4.25
CA PHE A 113 5.20 13.89 -4.58
C PHE A 113 5.69 15.12 -5.36
N ARG A 114 6.93 15.52 -5.09
CA ARG A 114 7.56 16.68 -5.73
C ARG A 114 8.96 16.29 -6.18
N ALA A 115 9.29 16.60 -7.42
CA ALA A 115 10.65 16.47 -7.89
C ALA A 115 11.57 17.39 -7.10
N ILE A 116 12.75 16.90 -6.68
CA ILE A 116 13.70 17.70 -5.89
C ILE A 116 14.16 18.96 -6.66
N ASP A 117 14.33 18.83 -7.98
CA ASP A 117 14.68 19.92 -8.89
C ASP A 117 13.47 20.82 -9.26
N ARG A 118 12.30 20.54 -8.71
CA ARG A 118 11.03 21.25 -8.94
C ARG A 118 10.51 21.15 -10.38
N SER A 119 10.98 20.17 -11.16
CA SER A 119 10.54 19.94 -12.53
C SER A 119 9.09 19.46 -12.67
N TYR A 120 8.50 18.88 -11.62
CA TYR A 120 7.09 18.49 -11.59
C TYR A 120 6.54 18.32 -10.17
N THR A 121 5.22 18.25 -10.07
CA THR A 121 4.46 17.80 -8.90
C THR A 121 3.50 16.69 -9.32
N LEU A 122 3.44 15.62 -8.53
CA LEU A 122 2.56 14.48 -8.74
C LEU A 122 1.55 14.39 -7.59
N THR A 123 0.27 14.31 -7.95
CA THR A 123 -0.88 14.25 -7.01
C THR A 123 -1.77 13.05 -7.29
N GLY A 124 -2.61 12.67 -6.32
CA GLY A 124 -3.49 11.50 -6.44
C GLY A 124 -2.78 10.16 -6.25
N ALA A 125 -1.51 10.19 -5.83
CA ALA A 125 -0.75 8.98 -5.55
C ALA A 125 -1.23 8.35 -4.25
N LYS A 126 -1.65 7.08 -4.33
CA LYS A 126 -2.10 6.28 -3.20
C LYS A 126 -1.58 4.86 -3.26
N MET A 127 -1.12 4.39 -2.11
CA MET A 127 -0.65 3.03 -1.92
C MET A 127 -1.37 2.40 -0.75
N ASN A 128 -1.81 1.17 -0.95
CA ASN A 128 -2.24 0.29 0.12
C ASN A 128 -1.07 -0.60 0.54
N GLY A 129 -1.19 -1.21 1.69
CA GLY A 129 -0.22 -2.20 2.11
C GLY A 129 -0.65 -3.04 3.28
N HIS A 130 0.26 -3.91 3.68
CA HIS A 130 0.14 -4.75 4.85
C HIS A 130 1.42 -4.70 5.67
N ILE A 131 1.26 -4.59 6.98
CA ILE A 131 2.32 -4.63 7.97
C ILE A 131 2.44 -6.07 8.43
N ASP A 132 3.66 -6.61 8.41
CA ASP A 132 3.90 -7.92 9.00
C ASP A 132 3.62 -7.91 10.52
N PRO A 133 3.39 -9.08 11.14
CA PRO A 133 3.09 -9.16 12.57
C PRO A 133 4.17 -8.55 13.49
N HIS A 134 5.40 -8.41 13.00
CA HIS A 134 6.52 -7.81 13.74
C HIS A 134 6.71 -6.31 13.48
N GLY A 135 5.87 -5.67 12.66
CA GLY A 135 5.98 -4.26 12.33
C GLY A 135 7.27 -3.87 11.61
N SER A 136 8.01 -4.83 11.08
CA SER A 136 9.37 -4.68 10.54
C SER A 136 9.40 -4.72 9.02
N VAL A 137 8.37 -5.28 8.38
CA VAL A 137 8.25 -5.39 6.93
C VAL A 137 6.91 -4.86 6.48
N LEU A 138 6.93 -4.02 5.45
CA LEU A 138 5.75 -3.52 4.77
C LEU A 138 5.69 -4.13 3.38
N ILE A 139 4.51 -4.56 2.96
CA ILE A 139 4.23 -4.90 1.57
C ILE A 139 3.35 -3.77 1.02
N PHE A 140 3.80 -3.15 -0.07
CA PHE A 140 3.04 -2.13 -0.78
C PHE A 140 2.35 -2.72 -2.00
N SER A 141 1.15 -2.22 -2.27
CA SER A 141 0.44 -2.36 -3.53
C SER A 141 -0.20 -1.04 -3.90
N ALA A 142 -0.33 -0.76 -5.19
CA ALA A 142 -1.23 0.32 -5.63
C ALA A 142 -2.65 0.10 -5.10
N ALA A 143 -3.41 1.18 -5.00
CA ALA A 143 -4.83 1.09 -4.74
C ALA A 143 -5.54 0.29 -5.85
N ILE A 144 -6.55 -0.49 -5.45
CA ILE A 144 -7.44 -1.22 -6.37
C ILE A 144 -8.86 -0.70 -6.14
N PRO A 145 -9.56 -0.17 -7.17
CA PRO A 145 -9.06 0.04 -8.53
C PRO A 145 -7.91 1.07 -8.59
N SER A 146 -7.10 1.03 -9.64
CA SER A 146 -6.01 2.00 -9.84
C SER A 146 -6.54 3.42 -9.77
N GLU A 147 -5.97 4.21 -8.87
CA GLU A 147 -6.30 5.63 -8.75
C GLU A 147 -5.55 6.43 -9.81
N LYS A 148 -6.16 7.57 -10.17
CA LYS A 148 -5.61 8.49 -11.16
C LYS A 148 -4.55 9.34 -10.51
N GLU A 149 -3.35 9.29 -11.06
CA GLU A 149 -2.27 10.20 -10.70
C GLU A 149 -2.18 11.32 -11.72
N THR A 150 -1.96 12.54 -11.25
CA THR A 150 -1.81 13.73 -12.10
C THR A 150 -0.43 14.32 -11.91
N LEU A 151 0.35 14.34 -12.99
CA LEU A 151 1.64 15.01 -13.06
C LEU A 151 1.43 16.42 -13.60
N THR A 152 1.97 17.42 -12.94
CA THR A 152 1.90 18.83 -13.35
C THR A 152 3.30 19.42 -13.44
N MET A 153 3.62 20.04 -14.58
CA MET A 153 4.91 20.68 -14.83
C MET A 153 4.84 22.21 -14.57
N PRO A 154 5.97 22.84 -14.21
CA PRO A 154 6.09 24.30 -14.20
C PRO A 154 5.75 24.85 -15.60
N GLY A 155 4.65 25.59 -15.70
CA GLY A 155 4.09 26.03 -16.98
C GLY A 155 2.61 25.70 -17.15
N GLY A 156 2.07 24.81 -16.31
CA GLY A 156 0.63 24.49 -16.27
C GLY A 156 0.25 23.25 -17.09
N ASP A 157 1.18 22.67 -17.82
CA ASP A 157 0.99 21.39 -18.51
C ASP A 157 0.74 20.27 -17.50
N SER A 158 -0.24 19.42 -17.78
CA SER A 158 -0.56 18.27 -16.96
C SER A 158 -0.75 17.00 -17.78
N SER A 159 -0.46 15.87 -17.16
CA SER A 159 -0.65 14.54 -17.74
C SER A 159 -1.24 13.61 -16.69
N GLU A 160 -2.09 12.70 -17.14
CA GLU A 160 -2.88 11.84 -16.28
C GLU A 160 -2.49 10.38 -16.50
N TYR A 161 -2.28 9.67 -15.41
CA TYR A 161 -1.80 8.29 -15.43
C TYR A 161 -2.66 7.39 -14.57
N LEU A 162 -2.88 6.18 -15.06
CA LEU A 162 -3.38 5.06 -14.26
C LEU A 162 -2.20 4.18 -13.90
N CYS A 163 -1.92 4.07 -12.60
CA CYS A 163 -0.73 3.40 -12.12
C CYS A 163 -1.07 2.15 -11.30
N GLY A 164 -0.26 1.11 -11.50
CA GLY A 164 -0.12 -0.05 -10.63
C GLY A 164 1.28 -0.02 -10.01
N ALA A 165 1.39 -0.47 -8.77
CA ALA A 165 2.67 -0.52 -8.06
C ALA A 165 2.69 -1.71 -7.11
N SER A 166 3.88 -2.24 -6.86
CA SER A 166 4.13 -3.25 -5.84
C SER A 166 5.53 -3.09 -5.31
N GLY A 167 5.73 -3.31 -4.01
CA GLY A 167 7.04 -3.22 -3.42
C GLY A 167 7.07 -3.69 -1.98
N THR A 168 8.25 -3.56 -1.38
CA THR A 168 8.46 -3.91 0.03
C THR A 168 9.26 -2.83 0.73
N ALA A 169 8.96 -2.58 2.00
CA ALA A 169 9.80 -1.81 2.89
C ALA A 169 10.31 -2.67 4.04
N VAL A 170 11.52 -2.39 4.50
CA VAL A 170 12.09 -3.00 5.71
C VAL A 170 12.49 -1.88 6.65
N ARG A 171 12.06 -2.01 7.91
CA ARG A 171 12.44 -1.10 8.99
C ARG A 171 13.95 -1.13 9.20
N ILE A 172 14.56 0.05 9.28
CA ILE A 172 15.98 0.22 9.58
C ILE A 172 16.15 0.88 10.95
N ARG A 173 17.32 0.66 11.56
CA ARG A 173 17.70 1.20 12.87
C ARG A 173 18.50 2.48 12.73
#